data_AF-A0A7S1EYC6-F1
#
_entry.id   AF-A0A7S1EYC6-F1
#
_cell.length_a   1.000
_cell.length_b   1.000
_cell.length_c   1.000
_cell.angle_alpha   90.00
_cell.angle_beta   90.00
_cell.angle_gamma   90.00
#
_symmetry.space_group_name_H-M   'P 1'
#
loop_
_entity.id
_entity.type
_entity.pdbx_description
1 polymer ?
#
loop_
_entity_poly.entity_id
_entity_poly.type
_entity_poly.pdbx_seq_one_letter_code
_entity_poly.pdbx_strand_id
1 'polypeptide(L)'
;SSDGAVHPSVVAEAVRSKLVRLRDAMRASEFVAHHECIGTSVLIVADGKRTGVFWIDFAKTHGVTGSLTHRGSCHLRLHKDGIVHGLENLIVAWTRVAQMLCQHEGQVRLRAVGQRTRLFGKDRKGQVGHGSAVVYSGGGGLAASWSR
;
A
#
# COMPACT_ATOMS: atom_id res chain seq x y z
N SER A 1 -23.12 7.50 10.71
CA SER A 1 -21.97 6.66 11.11
C SER A 1 -20.93 6.69 10.00
N SER A 2 -19.91 7.54 10.13
CA SER A 2 -18.82 7.63 9.15
C SER A 2 -17.94 6.40 9.29
N ASP A 3 -18.13 5.41 8.43
CA ASP A 3 -17.28 4.22 8.35
C ASP A 3 -15.84 4.68 8.12
N GLY A 4 -14.96 4.37 9.08
CA GLY A 4 -13.56 4.80 9.08
C GLY A 4 -12.76 4.07 8.01
N ALA A 5 -12.94 4.48 6.76
CA ALA A 5 -12.20 3.94 5.63
C ALA A 5 -10.69 4.15 5.86
N VAL A 6 -9.93 3.06 5.89
CA VAL A 6 -8.48 3.12 6.06
C VAL A 6 -7.87 3.76 4.82
N HIS A 7 -6.93 4.67 5.07
CA HIS A 7 -6.27 5.40 4.00
C HIS A 7 -5.53 4.43 3.04
N PRO A 8 -5.64 4.58 1.70
CA PRO A 8 -4.95 3.71 0.74
C PRO A 8 -3.43 3.53 0.97
N SER A 9 -2.71 4.59 1.37
CA SER A 9 -1.30 4.50 1.78
C SER A 9 -1.06 3.51 2.92
N VAL A 10 -1.94 3.47 3.91
CA VAL A 10 -1.86 2.54 5.05
C VAL A 10 -2.09 1.10 4.59
N VAL A 11 -3.04 0.88 3.68
CA VAL A 11 -3.26 -0.46 3.09
C VAL A 11 -2.05 -0.91 2.29
N ALA A 12 -1.48 -0.05 1.45
CA ALA A 12 -0.30 -0.36 0.66
C ALA A 12 0.93 -0.66 1.53
N GLU A 13 1.13 0.09 2.61
CA GLU A 13 2.21 -0.16 3.57
C GLU A 13 1.99 -1.49 4.32
N ALA A 14 0.75 -1.83 4.66
CA ALA A 14 0.42 -3.11 5.27
C ALA A 14 0.71 -4.29 4.32
N VAL A 15 0.45 -4.16 3.01
CA VAL A 15 0.83 -5.15 2.01
C VAL A 15 2.35 -5.29 1.95
N ARG A 16 3.08 -4.17 1.81
CA ARG A 16 4.55 -4.14 1.76
C ARG A 16 5.17 -4.84 2.97
N SER A 17 4.71 -4.50 4.17
CA SER A 17 5.18 -5.10 5.43
C SER A 17 4.95 -6.62 5.47
N LYS A 18 3.79 -7.10 4.99
CA LYS A 18 3.49 -8.54 4.94
C LYS A 18 4.33 -9.28 3.90
N LEU A 19 4.63 -8.67 2.76
CA LEU A 19 5.57 -9.23 1.78
C LEU A 19 6.98 -9.37 2.37
N VAL A 20 7.45 -8.38 3.14
CA VAL A 20 8.73 -8.46 3.87
C VAL A 20 8.73 -9.63 4.84
N ARG A 21 7.66 -9.78 5.64
CA ARG A 21 7.52 -10.91 6.57
C ARG A 21 7.49 -12.26 5.85
N LEU A 22 6.79 -12.37 4.74
CA LEU A 22 6.75 -13.59 3.93
C LEU A 22 8.15 -13.95 3.41
N ARG A 23 8.91 -12.97 2.91
CA ARG A 23 10.30 -13.17 2.44
C ARG A 23 11.19 -13.67 3.57
N ASP A 24 11.09 -13.08 4.75
CA ASP A 24 11.93 -13.44 5.88
C ASP A 24 11.58 -14.84 6.39
N ALA A 25 10.29 -15.20 6.41
CA ALA A 25 9.83 -16.56 6.69
C ALA A 25 10.33 -17.58 5.64
N MET A 26 10.28 -17.24 4.34
CA MET A 26 10.82 -18.10 3.28
C MET A 26 12.31 -18.36 3.47
N ARG A 27 13.10 -17.33 3.84
CA ARG A 27 14.54 -17.46 4.05
C ARG A 27 14.92 -18.33 5.26
N ALA A 28 14.09 -18.29 6.30
CA ALA A 28 14.31 -19.07 7.52
C ALA A 28 13.71 -20.49 7.43
N SER A 29 12.95 -20.80 6.37
CA SER A 29 12.21 -22.05 6.27
C SER A 29 13.07 -23.18 5.71
N GLU A 30 13.23 -24.25 6.49
CA GLU A 30 13.86 -25.50 6.03
C GLU A 30 13.08 -26.13 4.87
N PHE A 31 11.75 -26.01 4.87
CA PHE A 31 10.92 -26.47 3.77
C PHE A 31 11.33 -25.78 2.47
N VAL A 32 11.42 -24.45 2.47
CA VAL A 32 11.81 -23.69 1.28
C VAL A 32 13.23 -24.04 0.84
N ALA A 33 14.16 -24.17 1.79
CA ALA A 33 15.55 -24.52 1.49
C ALA A 33 15.72 -25.86 0.77
N HIS A 34 14.76 -26.78 0.88
CA HIS A 34 14.82 -28.13 0.32
C HIS A 34 13.72 -28.43 -0.71
N HIS A 35 12.97 -27.41 -1.17
CA HIS A 35 11.91 -27.60 -2.16
C HIS A 35 12.03 -26.60 -3.29
N GLU A 36 11.97 -27.10 -4.53
CA GLU A 36 11.74 -26.26 -5.70
C GLU A 36 10.26 -25.91 -5.80
N CYS A 37 9.94 -24.62 -5.74
CA CYS A 37 8.56 -24.15 -5.69
C CYS A 37 8.13 -23.51 -7.03
N ILE A 38 8.00 -24.33 -8.07
CA ILE A 38 7.59 -23.88 -9.41
C ILE A 38 6.07 -23.64 -9.48
N GLY A 39 5.68 -22.57 -10.17
CA GLY A 39 4.27 -22.31 -10.50
C GLY A 39 3.42 -21.89 -9.32
N THR A 40 4.05 -21.50 -8.21
CA THR A 40 3.38 -20.96 -7.03
C THR A 40 3.02 -19.47 -7.23
N SER A 41 2.03 -18.99 -6.48
CA SER A 41 1.52 -17.62 -6.60
C SER A 41 1.50 -16.90 -5.25
N VAL A 42 1.67 -15.57 -5.25
CA VAL A 42 1.42 -14.73 -4.07
C VAL A 42 0.04 -14.07 -4.22
N LEU A 43 -0.89 -14.44 -3.34
CA LEU A 43 -2.23 -13.86 -3.27
C LEU A 43 -2.25 -12.70 -2.27
N ILE A 44 -2.60 -11.51 -2.74
CA ILE A 44 -2.79 -10.31 -1.93
C ILE A 44 -4.28 -10.03 -1.81
N VAL A 45 -4.79 -9.89 -0.59
CA VAL A 45 -6.20 -9.57 -0.31
C VAL A 45 -6.25 -8.29 0.52
N ALA A 46 -7.11 -7.34 0.16
CA ALA A 46 -7.36 -6.15 0.96
C ALA A 46 -8.83 -5.71 0.84
N ASP A 47 -9.47 -5.40 1.97
CA ASP A 47 -10.89 -4.97 2.03
C ASP A 47 -11.05 -3.53 2.55
N GLY A 48 -9.95 -2.76 2.58
CA GLY A 48 -9.94 -1.40 3.14
C GLY A 48 -9.95 -1.34 4.67
N LYS A 49 -9.91 -2.49 5.37
CA LYS A 49 -9.73 -2.57 6.83
C LYS A 49 -8.63 -3.57 7.21
N ARG A 50 -8.55 -4.66 6.47
CA ARG A 50 -7.61 -5.77 6.65
C ARG A 50 -6.84 -5.99 5.37
N THR A 51 -5.70 -6.64 5.53
CA THR A 51 -4.82 -7.03 4.44
C THR A 51 -4.35 -8.46 4.68
N GLY A 52 -4.16 -9.23 3.63
CA GLY A 52 -3.57 -10.56 3.66
C GLY A 52 -2.57 -10.71 2.52
N VAL A 53 -1.49 -11.46 2.78
CA VAL A 53 -0.51 -11.85 1.78
C VAL A 53 -0.25 -13.33 2.03
N PHE A 54 -0.55 -14.16 1.05
CA PHE A 54 -0.49 -15.62 1.15
C PHE A 54 0.31 -16.19 0.00
N TRP A 55 1.05 -17.26 0.26
CA TRP A 55 1.72 -18.03 -0.77
C TRP A 55 0.89 -19.29 -1.04
N ILE A 56 0.54 -19.53 -2.29
CA ILE A 56 -0.42 -20.57 -2.71
C ILE A 56 0.10 -21.34 -3.94
N ASP A 57 -0.65 -22.36 -4.37
CA ASP A 57 -0.43 -23.16 -5.58
C ASP A 57 0.85 -24.03 -5.56
N PHE A 58 1.03 -24.86 -4.52
CA PHE A 58 2.18 -25.77 -4.35
C PHE A 58 2.08 -27.08 -5.13
N ALA A 59 1.19 -27.19 -6.12
CA ALA A 59 0.93 -28.45 -6.84
C ALA A 59 2.14 -28.99 -7.61
N LYS A 60 3.11 -28.12 -7.94
CA LYS A 60 4.38 -28.47 -8.61
C LYS A 60 5.59 -28.19 -7.72
N THR A 61 5.40 -28.26 -6.41
CA THR A 61 6.49 -28.13 -5.44
C THR A 61 7.13 -29.48 -5.20
N HIS A 62 8.43 -29.58 -5.48
CA HIS A 62 9.16 -30.84 -5.43
C HIS A 62 10.35 -30.74 -4.46
N GLY A 63 10.51 -31.75 -3.60
CA GLY A 63 11.67 -31.85 -2.74
C GLY A 63 12.94 -32.14 -3.54
N VAL A 64 14.07 -31.61 -3.10
CA VAL A 64 15.37 -31.79 -3.75
C VAL A 64 16.42 -32.34 -2.81
N THR A 65 17.37 -33.12 -3.34
CA THR A 65 18.53 -33.61 -2.58
C THR A 65 19.60 -32.52 -2.54
N GLY A 66 19.66 -31.76 -1.44
CA GLY A 66 20.60 -30.63 -1.22
C GLY A 66 19.89 -29.32 -0.91
N SER A 67 20.63 -28.28 -0.50
CA SER A 67 20.07 -26.95 -0.16
C SER A 67 20.05 -26.00 -1.36
N LEU A 68 18.92 -25.35 -1.64
CA LEU A 68 18.75 -24.39 -2.73
C LEU A 68 19.19 -22.97 -2.31
N THR A 69 19.94 -22.28 -3.16
CA THR A 69 20.22 -20.84 -2.99
C THR A 69 19.27 -20.01 -3.86
N HIS A 70 18.17 -19.55 -3.28
CA HIS A 70 17.13 -18.74 -3.94
C HIS A 70 17.57 -17.28 -4.28
N ARG A 71 18.87 -16.99 -4.37
CA ARG A 71 19.47 -15.71 -4.81
C ARG A 71 20.40 -15.95 -6.03
N GLY A 72 20.11 -15.33 -7.17
CA GLY A 72 21.05 -15.24 -8.32
C GLY A 72 20.38 -15.43 -9.70
N SER A 73 21.04 -14.91 -10.75
CA SER A 73 20.64 -15.12 -12.16
C SER A 73 21.04 -16.52 -12.64
N CYS A 74 20.18 -17.15 -13.43
CA CYS A 74 20.36 -18.53 -13.91
C CYS A 74 21.55 -18.67 -14.85
N HIS A 75 22.70 -19.09 -14.31
CA HIS A 75 23.71 -19.80 -15.08
C HIS A 75 23.58 -21.30 -14.75
N LEU A 76 23.22 -22.05 -15.79
CA LEU A 76 23.18 -23.50 -15.97
C LEU A 76 23.46 -24.38 -14.72
N ARG A 77 22.41 -25.11 -14.30
CA ARG A 77 22.44 -26.26 -13.37
C ARG A 77 22.84 -25.96 -11.91
N LEU A 78 22.28 -24.91 -11.33
CA LEU A 78 21.91 -24.91 -9.92
C LEU A 78 20.42 -24.55 -9.86
N HIS A 79 19.62 -25.47 -9.35
CA HIS A 79 18.16 -25.37 -9.32
C HIS A 79 17.77 -24.11 -8.51
N LYS A 80 17.15 -23.13 -9.16
CA LYS A 80 16.77 -21.84 -8.57
C LYS A 80 15.40 -21.49 -9.12
N ASP A 81 14.37 -21.62 -8.30
CA ASP A 81 12.99 -21.27 -8.65
C ASP A 81 12.73 -19.75 -8.71
N GLY A 82 13.66 -18.94 -8.21
CA GLY A 82 13.62 -17.47 -8.28
C GLY A 82 12.60 -16.82 -7.34
N ILE A 83 11.91 -17.58 -6.48
CA ILE A 83 10.77 -17.05 -5.69
C ILE A 83 11.17 -15.92 -4.74
N VAL A 84 12.30 -16.07 -4.03
CA VAL A 84 12.80 -15.04 -3.11
C VAL A 84 13.18 -13.77 -3.87
N HIS A 85 13.77 -13.90 -5.06
CA HIS A 85 14.12 -12.76 -5.90
C HIS A 85 12.88 -12.04 -6.44
N GLY A 86 11.88 -12.79 -6.92
CA GLY A 86 10.59 -12.24 -7.33
C GLY A 86 9.90 -11.48 -6.20
N LEU A 87 9.95 -12.03 -4.98
CA LEU A 87 9.38 -11.39 -3.79
C LEU A 87 10.14 -10.13 -3.38
N GLU A 88 11.47 -10.08 -3.51
CA GLU A 88 12.25 -8.84 -3.33
C GLU A 88 11.82 -7.76 -4.32
N ASN A 89 11.62 -8.10 -5.59
CA ASN A 89 11.14 -7.16 -6.60
C ASN A 89 9.72 -6.67 -6.28
N LEU A 90 8.84 -7.57 -5.80
CA LEU A 90 7.49 -7.21 -5.38
C LEU A 90 7.50 -6.27 -4.16
N ILE A 91 8.40 -6.46 -3.20
CA ILE A 91 8.58 -5.53 -2.07
C ILE A 91 9.02 -4.15 -2.57
N VAL A 92 9.95 -4.08 -3.52
CA VAL A 92 10.38 -2.79 -4.13
C VAL A 92 9.22 -2.10 -4.82
N ALA A 93 8.41 -2.83 -5.60
CA ALA A 93 7.24 -2.28 -6.26
C ALA A 93 6.21 -1.72 -5.26
N TRP A 94 5.88 -2.49 -4.22
CA TRP A 94 4.94 -2.03 -3.19
C TRP A 94 5.48 -0.89 -2.33
N THR A 95 6.80 -0.81 -2.14
CA THR A 95 7.44 0.35 -1.51
C THR A 95 7.16 1.63 -2.31
N ARG A 96 7.31 1.57 -3.63
CA ARG A 96 7.02 2.71 -4.52
C ARG A 96 5.54 3.08 -4.48
N VAL A 97 4.63 2.09 -4.53
CA VAL A 97 3.18 2.33 -4.43
C VAL A 97 2.81 3.03 -3.12
N ALA A 98 3.31 2.54 -1.98
CA ALA A 98 3.06 3.16 -0.68
C ALA A 98 3.55 4.62 -0.62
N GLN A 99 4.75 4.88 -1.16
CA GLN A 99 5.31 6.24 -1.24
C GLN A 99 4.46 7.16 -2.13
N MET A 100 4.07 6.71 -3.32
CA MET A 100 3.25 7.49 -4.26
C MET A 100 1.90 7.88 -3.64
N LEU A 101 1.24 6.93 -2.98
CA LEU A 101 -0.04 7.19 -2.31
C LEU A 101 0.12 8.18 -1.15
N CYS A 102 1.13 7.98 -0.29
CA CYS A 102 1.41 8.89 0.82
C CYS A 102 1.72 10.32 0.35
N GLN A 103 2.43 10.49 -0.78
CA GLN A 103 2.76 11.81 -1.33
C GLN A 103 1.53 12.51 -1.92
N HIS A 104 0.70 11.77 -2.66
CA HIS A 104 -0.53 12.31 -3.25
C HIS A 104 -1.49 12.83 -2.17
N GLU A 105 -1.56 12.14 -1.03
CA GLU A 105 -2.36 12.55 0.13
C GLU A 105 -1.92 13.89 0.72
N GLY A 106 -0.60 14.07 0.87
CA GLY A 106 -0.02 15.33 1.31
C GLY A 106 -0.38 16.47 0.36
N GLN A 107 -0.32 16.25 -0.96
CA GLN A 107 -0.65 17.26 -1.96
C GLN A 107 -2.15 17.60 -2.00
N VAL A 108 -3.03 16.61 -1.94
CA VAL A 108 -4.49 16.83 -1.88
C VAL A 108 -4.86 17.63 -0.63
N ARG A 109 -4.27 17.29 0.51
CA ARG A 109 -4.51 18.01 1.77
C ARG A 109 -4.03 19.46 1.70
N LEU A 110 -2.85 19.71 1.13
CA LEU A 110 -2.35 21.09 0.93
C LEU A 110 -3.22 21.90 -0.03
N ARG A 111 -3.70 21.29 -1.12
CA ARG A 111 -4.64 21.96 -2.05
C ARG A 111 -5.97 22.31 -1.39
N ALA A 112 -6.53 21.42 -0.56
CA ALA A 112 -7.76 21.69 0.17
C ALA A 112 -7.59 22.83 1.20
N VAL A 113 -6.45 22.91 1.88
CA VAL A 113 -6.12 23.97 2.86
C VAL A 113 -5.78 25.31 2.18
N GLY A 114 -5.52 25.33 0.87
CA GLY A 114 -5.25 26.55 0.10
C GLY A 114 -6.44 27.09 -0.72
N GLN A 115 -7.57 26.36 -0.78
CA GLN A 115 -8.69 26.76 -1.64
C GLN A 115 -9.58 27.81 -0.99
N ARG A 116 -9.55 29.02 -1.56
CA ARG A 116 -10.50 30.09 -1.28
C ARG A 116 -11.82 29.78 -1.99
N THR A 117 -12.82 29.28 -1.27
CA THR A 117 -14.13 28.94 -1.81
C THR A 117 -15.07 30.14 -1.70
N ARG A 118 -15.78 30.45 -2.79
CA ARG A 118 -16.89 31.42 -2.76
C ARG A 118 -18.14 30.69 -2.28
N LEU A 119 -18.61 31.06 -1.09
CA LEU A 119 -19.84 30.53 -0.54
C LEU A 119 -20.95 31.54 -0.84
N PHE A 120 -21.97 31.08 -1.54
CA PHE A 120 -23.19 31.85 -1.78
C PHE A 120 -24.16 31.61 -0.63
N GLY A 121 -24.23 32.56 0.30
CA GLY A 121 -25.19 32.56 1.39
C GLY A 121 -26.35 33.49 1.07
N LYS A 122 -27.58 32.98 1.11
CA LYS A 122 -28.79 33.80 1.04
C LYS A 122 -29.18 34.16 2.48
N ASP A 123 -29.26 35.45 2.79
CA ASP A 123 -29.65 35.88 4.13
C ASP A 123 -31.14 35.64 4.41
N ARG A 124 -31.58 35.83 5.66
CA ARG A 124 -33.00 35.66 6.06
C ARG A 124 -33.97 36.61 5.34
N LYS A 125 -33.46 37.59 4.58
CA LYS A 125 -34.25 38.53 3.76
C LYS A 125 -34.21 38.20 2.27
N GLY A 126 -33.55 37.11 1.88
CA GLY A 126 -33.49 36.67 0.48
C GLY A 126 -32.43 37.37 -0.36
N GLN A 127 -31.57 38.22 0.22
CA GLN A 127 -30.46 38.84 -0.49
C GLN A 127 -29.26 37.88 -0.58
N VAL A 128 -28.65 37.82 -1.76
CA VAL A 128 -27.48 36.99 -2.03
C VAL A 128 -26.23 37.77 -1.61
N GLY A 129 -25.61 37.36 -0.50
CA GLY A 129 -24.33 37.89 -0.07
C GLY A 129 -23.17 37.15 -0.73
N HIS A 130 -22.23 37.87 -1.33
CA HIS A 130 -20.98 37.30 -1.85
C HIS A 130 -19.92 37.28 -0.75
N GLY A 131 -19.75 36.14 -0.08
CA GLY A 131 -18.67 35.91 0.87
C GLY A 131 -17.56 35.02 0.30
N SER A 132 -16.32 35.24 0.73
CA SER A 132 -15.20 34.38 0.38
C SER A 132 -14.54 33.86 1.64
N ALA A 133 -14.47 32.54 1.75
CA ALA A 133 -13.88 31.85 2.90
C ALA A 133 -12.58 31.13 2.48
N VAL A 134 -11.58 31.20 3.34
CA VAL A 134 -10.36 30.38 3.22
C VAL A 134 -10.42 29.33 4.33
N VAL A 135 -10.19 28.08 3.95
CA VAL A 135 -10.24 26.92 4.86
C VAL A 135 -8.85 26.66 5.43
N TYR A 136 -8.73 26.63 6.75
CA TYR A 136 -7.49 26.30 7.45
C TYR A 136 -7.66 24.99 8.23
N SER A 137 -6.65 24.11 8.18
CA SER A 137 -6.61 22.86 8.96
C SER A 137 -5.75 23.07 10.21
N GLY A 138 -6.35 23.51 11.32
CA GLY A 138 -5.75 23.43 12.66
C GLY A 138 -6.11 22.10 13.32
N GLY A 139 -5.18 21.49 14.06
CA GLY A 139 -5.38 20.19 14.71
C GLY A 139 -6.63 20.15 15.58
N GLY A 140 -7.71 19.54 15.07
CA GLY A 140 -9.00 19.39 15.76
C GLY A 140 -10.23 19.76 14.93
N GLY A 141 -10.12 20.47 13.80
CA GLY A 141 -11.28 20.78 12.95
C GLY A 141 -10.99 21.75 11.80
N LEU A 142 -11.85 21.73 10.78
CA LEU A 142 -11.82 22.67 9.66
C LEU A 142 -12.32 24.05 10.16
N ALA A 143 -11.45 25.06 10.15
CA ALA A 143 -11.82 26.43 10.49
C ALA A 143 -11.91 27.27 9.21
N ALA A 144 -13.01 28.01 9.04
CA ALA A 144 -13.20 28.94 7.94
C ALA A 144 -13.01 30.38 8.43
N SER A 145 -12.11 31.14 7.79
CA SER A 145 -11.96 32.58 8.02
C SER A 145 -12.65 33.36 6.92
N TRP A 146 -13.41 34.38 7.30
CA TRP A 146 -14.14 35.27 6.38
C TRP A 146 -13.42 36.61 6.30
N SER A 147 -13.03 37.04 5.11
CA SER A 147 -12.59 38.42 4.87
C SER A 147 -13.80 39.28 4.52
N ARG A 148 -13.96 40.41 5.21
CA ARG A 148 -14.93 41.46 4.82
C ARG A 148 -14.45 42.21 3.58
#